data_AF-A0A6C0JTU0-F1
#
_entry.id   AF-A0A6C0JTU0-F1
#
_cell.length_a   1.000
_cell.length_b   1.000
_cell.length_c   1.000
_cell.angle_alpha   90.00
_cell.angle_beta   90.00
_cell.angle_gamma   90.00
#
_symmetry.space_group_name_H-M   'P 1'
#
loop_
_entity.id
_entity.type
_entity.pdbx_description
1 polymer ?
#
loop_
_entity_poly.entity_id
_entity_poly.type
_entity_poly.pdbx_seq_one_letter_code
_entity_poly.pdbx_strand_id
1 'polypeptide(L)'
;MSDTPEWCPQQEALVYKWAERAAGYRWLHNHARMKLKKNADRLTYPTIIMSSITGVGGFAVLSPDNTSDKQKMFILVIQYFFATLNIISGILTSIAKFSQSQSLSEAHSLMSIQYAKYYRGIDMELSLQRKDRVPVLEFVNKCREEYDRLLSEAPDIPEESIKEFNIIFPDRVNKPDVCNGLSIMDTQEPRVLKKIDEKRSLTHRNLQDIEDQL
;
A
#
# COMPACT_ATOMS: atom_id res chain seq x y z
N MET A 1 -2.08 39.06 -26.20
CA MET A 1 -2.82 37.97 -25.55
C MET A 1 -1.90 36.76 -25.56
N SER A 2 -1.33 36.36 -24.44
CA SER A 2 -0.60 35.09 -24.36
C SER A 2 -1.65 33.98 -24.34
N ASP A 3 -1.76 33.20 -25.42
CA ASP A 3 -2.59 32.01 -25.45
C ASP A 3 -2.14 31.07 -24.32
N THR A 4 -2.91 31.04 -23.23
CA THR A 4 -2.73 30.05 -22.18
C THR A 4 -2.99 28.68 -22.80
N PRO A 5 -2.05 27.72 -22.73
CA PRO A 5 -2.24 26.42 -23.34
C PRO A 5 -3.49 25.76 -22.76
N GLU A 6 -4.48 25.53 -23.62
CA GLU A 6 -5.75 24.91 -23.26
C GLU A 6 -5.58 23.39 -23.09
N TRP A 7 -6.39 22.79 -22.22
CA TRP A 7 -6.36 21.36 -21.95
C TRP A 7 -6.67 20.52 -23.20
N CYS A 8 -5.72 19.72 -23.66
CA CYS A 8 -5.95 18.77 -24.74
C CYS A 8 -6.33 17.37 -24.20
N PRO A 9 -7.12 16.58 -24.95
CA PRO A 9 -7.51 15.23 -24.53
C PRO A 9 -6.32 14.29 -24.26
N GLN A 10 -5.19 14.49 -24.95
CA GLN A 10 -3.98 13.71 -24.73
C GLN A 10 -3.34 14.00 -23.36
N GLN A 11 -3.36 15.26 -22.91
CA GLN A 11 -2.88 15.67 -21.59
C GLN A 11 -3.79 15.14 -20.48
N GLU A 12 -5.10 15.21 -20.67
CA GLU A 12 -6.07 14.61 -19.73
C GLU A 12 -5.85 13.10 -19.59
N ALA A 13 -5.65 12.40 -20.72
CA ALA A 13 -5.36 10.98 -20.72
C ALA A 13 -4.02 10.64 -20.05
N LEU A 14 -3.02 11.53 -20.10
CA LEU A 14 -1.74 11.35 -19.42
C LEU A 14 -1.91 11.36 -17.90
N VAL A 15 -2.51 12.42 -17.35
CA VAL A 15 -2.71 12.53 -15.90
C VAL A 15 -3.68 11.46 -15.38
N TYR A 16 -4.66 11.06 -16.19
CA TYR A 16 -5.53 9.93 -15.88
C TYR A 16 -4.76 8.61 -15.73
N LYS A 17 -3.83 8.30 -16.65
CA LYS A 17 -2.96 7.12 -16.54
C LYS A 17 -2.13 7.14 -15.26
N TRP A 18 -1.60 8.31 -14.88
CA TRP A 18 -0.84 8.46 -13.63
C TRP A 18 -1.73 8.25 -12.39
N ALA A 19 -2.96 8.76 -12.41
CA ALA A 19 -3.93 8.53 -11.33
C ALA A 19 -4.24 7.03 -11.16
N GLU A 20 -4.51 6.30 -12.25
CA GLU A 20 -4.79 4.87 -12.17
C GLU A 20 -3.59 4.07 -11.65
N ARG A 21 -2.36 4.40 -12.10
CA ARG A 21 -1.13 3.80 -11.55
C ARG A 21 -0.96 4.09 -10.07
N ALA A 22 -1.21 5.33 -9.64
CA ALA A 22 -1.16 5.72 -8.24
C ALA A 22 -2.18 4.97 -7.38
N ALA A 23 -3.39 4.70 -7.91
CA ALA A 23 -4.38 3.86 -7.24
C ALA A 23 -3.88 2.41 -7.06
N GLY A 24 -3.18 1.86 -8.06
CA GLY A 24 -2.50 0.57 -7.95
C GLY A 24 -1.41 0.56 -6.88
N TYR A 25 -0.53 1.58 -6.85
CA TYR A 25 0.49 1.72 -5.82
C TYR A 25 -0.12 1.85 -4.42
N ARG A 26 -1.19 2.62 -4.26
CA ARG A 26 -1.94 2.71 -2.99
C ARG A 26 -2.39 1.33 -2.51
N TRP A 27 -2.94 0.51 -3.40
CA TRP A 27 -3.37 -0.84 -3.04
C TRP A 27 -2.19 -1.70 -2.59
N LEU A 28 -1.08 -1.68 -3.34
CA LEU A 28 0.14 -2.44 -3.03
C LEU A 28 0.72 -2.07 -1.67
N HIS A 29 0.86 -0.77 -1.39
CA HIS A 29 1.34 -0.29 -0.09
C HIS A 29 0.38 -0.66 1.05
N ASN A 30 -0.94 -0.56 0.83
CA ASN A 30 -1.91 -0.96 1.85
C ASN A 30 -1.84 -2.47 2.14
N HIS A 31 -1.72 -3.31 1.11
CA HIS A 31 -1.58 -4.75 1.27
C HIS A 31 -0.28 -5.09 2.02
N ALA A 32 0.84 -4.50 1.60
CA ALA A 32 2.15 -4.67 2.24
C ALA A 32 2.12 -4.30 3.73
N ARG A 33 1.54 -3.14 4.07
CA ARG A 33 1.33 -2.69 5.46
C ARG A 33 0.57 -3.73 6.27
N MET A 34 -0.58 -4.19 5.79
CA MET A 34 -1.42 -5.13 6.54
C MET A 34 -0.69 -6.45 6.82
N LYS A 35 0.11 -6.92 5.86
CA LYS A 35 0.92 -8.12 6.03
C LYS A 35 2.06 -7.92 7.02
N LEU A 36 2.81 -6.83 6.91
CA LEU A 36 3.91 -6.51 7.82
C LEU A 36 3.42 -6.32 9.25
N LYS A 37 2.27 -5.65 9.43
CA LYS A 37 1.59 -5.54 10.72
C LYS A 37 1.25 -6.92 11.29
N LYS A 38 0.65 -7.81 10.48
CA LYS A 38 0.33 -9.18 10.92
C LYS A 38 1.57 -9.96 11.35
N ASN A 39 2.69 -9.79 10.64
CA ASN A 39 3.95 -10.43 10.99
C ASN A 39 4.52 -9.88 12.30
N ALA A 40 4.50 -8.56 12.49
CA ALA A 40 4.92 -7.94 13.74
C ALA A 40 4.06 -8.41 14.92
N ASP A 41 2.74 -8.43 14.75
CA ASP A 41 1.77 -8.86 15.78
C ASP A 41 1.97 -10.34 16.15
N ARG A 42 2.25 -11.22 15.17
CA ARG A 42 2.54 -12.65 15.39
C ARG A 42 3.80 -12.91 16.21
N LEU A 43 4.82 -12.06 16.11
CA LEU A 43 6.03 -12.18 16.91
C LEU A 43 5.87 -11.51 18.29
N THR A 44 5.14 -10.39 18.34
CA THR A 44 5.06 -9.56 19.54
C THR A 44 4.10 -10.14 20.58
N TYR A 45 2.91 -10.60 20.20
CA TYR A 45 1.93 -11.08 21.19
C TYR A 45 2.41 -12.30 22.01
N PRO A 46 2.97 -13.37 21.41
CA PRO A 46 3.50 -14.49 22.19
C PRO A 46 4.65 -14.07 23.11
N THR A 47 5.49 -13.16 22.65
CA THR A 47 6.63 -12.63 23.42
C THR A 47 6.16 -11.87 24.66
N ILE A 48 5.09 -11.07 24.54
CA ILE A 48 4.49 -10.37 25.68
C ILE A 48 3.95 -11.38 26.69
N ILE A 49 3.18 -12.38 26.24
CA ILE A 49 2.60 -13.40 27.13
C ILE A 49 3.71 -14.17 27.87
N MET A 50 4.76 -14.61 27.16
CA MET A 50 5.88 -15.32 27.77
C MET A 50 6.64 -14.45 28.78
N SER A 51 6.87 -13.17 28.45
CA SER A 51 7.53 -12.21 29.35
C SER A 51 6.71 -11.96 30.61
N SER A 52 5.39 -11.81 30.49
CA SER A 52 4.50 -11.60 31.64
C SER A 52 4.44 -12.82 32.56
N ILE A 53 4.30 -14.03 32.00
CA ILE A 53 4.27 -15.28 32.76
C ILE A 53 5.60 -15.50 33.49
N THR A 54 6.73 -15.29 32.78
CA THR A 54 8.07 -15.45 33.35
C THR A 54 8.35 -14.39 34.41
N GLY A 55 7.88 -13.15 34.19
CA GLY A 55 8.03 -12.05 35.15
C GLY A 55 7.34 -12.34 36.48
N VAL A 56 6.06 -12.73 36.46
CA VAL A 56 5.31 -13.06 37.69
C VAL A 56 5.79 -14.39 38.29
N GLY A 57 6.04 -15.39 37.44
CA GLY A 57 6.50 -16.72 37.84
C GLY A 57 7.87 -16.71 38.51
N GLY A 58 8.79 -15.85 38.07
CA GLY A 58 10.11 -15.71 38.68
C GLY A 58 10.07 -15.33 40.16
N PHE A 59 9.12 -14.48 40.57
CA PHE A 59 8.94 -14.10 41.98
C PHE A 59 8.14 -15.13 42.80
N ALA A 60 7.23 -15.86 42.15
CA ALA A 60 6.39 -16.85 42.83
C ALA A 60 7.17 -18.09 43.31
N VAL A 61 8.38 -18.32 42.78
CA VAL A 61 9.18 -19.53 43.06
C VAL A 61 10.31 -19.25 44.07
N LEU A 62 10.22 -18.14 44.80
CA LEU A 62 11.05 -17.90 45.99
C LEU A 62 10.66 -18.91 47.07
N SER A 63 11.56 -19.85 47.37
CA SER A 63 11.32 -20.90 48.37
C SER A 63 11.55 -20.34 49.78
N PRO A 64 10.55 -20.36 50.69
CA PRO A 64 10.81 -20.14 52.10
C PRO A 64 11.55 -21.33 52.72
N ASP A 65 12.38 -21.05 53.73
CA ASP A 65 13.34 -21.99 54.34
C ASP A 65 12.72 -23.30 54.91
N ASN A 66 11.40 -23.36 55.09
CA ASN A 66 10.67 -24.48 55.69
C ASN A 66 9.94 -25.40 54.68
N THR A 67 10.49 -25.61 53.48
CA THR A 67 9.87 -26.45 52.44
C THR A 67 10.35 -27.92 52.47
N SER A 68 9.44 -28.87 52.24
CA SER A 68 9.74 -30.32 52.13
C SER A 68 10.60 -30.62 50.89
N ASP A 69 11.43 -31.68 50.92
CA ASP A 69 12.33 -32.03 49.80
C ASP A 69 11.60 -32.28 48.47
N LYS A 70 10.35 -32.78 48.52
CA LYS A 70 9.50 -32.91 47.32
C LYS A 70 9.09 -31.56 46.73
N GLN A 71 8.83 -30.56 47.60
CA GLN A 71 8.48 -29.20 47.17
C GLN A 71 9.70 -28.50 46.57
N LYS A 72 10.90 -28.70 47.13
CA LYS A 72 12.15 -28.16 46.59
C LYS A 72 12.42 -28.65 45.16
N MET A 73 12.25 -29.96 44.90
CA MET A 73 12.42 -30.51 43.56
C MET A 73 11.40 -29.95 42.55
N PHE A 74 10.14 -29.81 42.97
CA PHE A 74 9.10 -29.21 42.13
C PHE A 74 9.38 -27.74 41.79
N ILE A 75 9.78 -26.96 42.80
CA ILE A 75 10.20 -25.56 42.65
C ILE A 75 11.37 -25.46 41.67
N LEU A 76 12.39 -26.31 41.81
CA LEU A 76 13.57 -26.31 40.94
C LEU A 76 13.21 -26.60 39.47
N VAL A 77 12.31 -27.54 39.19
CA VAL A 77 11.79 -27.79 37.83
C VAL A 77 11.08 -26.56 37.26
N ILE A 78 10.25 -25.90 38.06
CA ILE A 78 9.55 -24.68 37.65
C ILE A 78 10.54 -23.53 37.39
N GLN A 79 11.59 -23.37 38.21
CA GLN A 79 12.61 -22.34 37.99
C GLN A 79 13.34 -22.56 36.66
N TYR A 80 13.73 -23.80 36.34
CA TYR A 80 14.35 -24.10 35.05
C TYR A 80 13.39 -23.85 33.89
N PHE A 81 12.11 -24.19 34.04
CA PHE A 81 11.09 -23.87 33.04
C PHE A 81 11.00 -22.36 32.78
N PHE A 82 10.89 -21.53 33.82
CA PHE A 82 10.87 -20.07 33.66
C PHE A 82 12.17 -19.51 33.09
N ALA A 83 13.33 -20.06 33.47
CA ALA A 83 14.62 -19.66 32.90
C ALA A 83 14.66 -19.89 31.37
N THR A 84 14.16 -21.04 30.89
CA THR A 84 14.08 -21.31 29.45
C THR A 84 13.10 -20.38 28.72
N LEU A 85 11.93 -20.09 29.30
CA LEU A 85 10.98 -19.14 28.73
C LEU A 85 11.56 -17.73 28.62
N ASN A 86 12.39 -17.31 29.58
CA ASN A 86 13.05 -16.01 29.53
C ASN A 86 14.01 -15.90 28.33
N ILE A 87 14.80 -16.95 28.09
CA ILE A 87 15.73 -17.01 26.96
C ILE A 87 14.95 -16.97 25.63
N ILE A 88 13.90 -17.79 25.50
CA ILE A 88 13.05 -17.82 24.30
C ILE A 88 12.42 -16.46 24.05
N SER A 89 11.86 -15.83 25.08
CA SER A 89 11.27 -14.49 24.99
C SER A 89 12.29 -13.43 24.56
N GLY A 90 13.52 -13.49 25.11
CA GLY A 90 14.60 -12.60 24.71
C GLY A 90 15.00 -12.76 23.23
N ILE A 91 15.08 -14.01 22.75
CA ILE A 91 15.37 -14.30 21.34
C ILE A 91 14.25 -13.79 20.43
N LEU A 92 12.98 -14.07 20.74
CA LEU A 92 11.85 -13.57 19.94
C LEU A 92 11.80 -12.04 19.92
N THR A 93 12.07 -11.39 21.07
CA THR A 93 12.16 -9.92 21.13
C THR A 93 13.24 -9.39 20.20
N SER A 94 14.39 -10.07 20.16
CA SER A 94 15.53 -9.68 19.31
C SER A 94 15.19 -9.84 17.83
N ILE A 95 14.55 -10.95 17.44
CA ILE A 95 14.08 -11.19 16.07
C ILE A 95 13.02 -10.16 15.67
N ALA A 96 12.05 -9.85 16.55
CA ALA A 96 11.01 -8.87 16.28
C ALA A 96 11.60 -7.47 16.04
N LYS A 97 12.59 -7.06 16.83
CA LYS A 97 13.31 -5.78 16.65
C LYS A 97 14.12 -5.77 15.35
N PHE A 98 14.86 -6.84 15.06
CA PHE A 98 15.69 -6.94 13.86
C PHE A 98 14.84 -6.95 12.58
N SER A 99 13.66 -7.57 12.61
CA SER A 99 12.77 -7.66 11.46
C SER A 99 12.27 -6.31 10.95
N GLN A 100 12.26 -5.26 11.79
CA GLN A 100 11.77 -3.93 11.44
C GLN A 100 10.36 -3.91 10.81
N SER A 101 9.56 -4.96 11.05
CA SER A 101 8.24 -5.13 10.41
C SER A 101 7.28 -3.98 10.76
N GLN A 102 7.37 -3.45 11.98
CA GLN A 102 6.51 -2.35 12.43
C GLN A 102 6.85 -1.02 11.75
N SER A 103 8.14 -0.64 11.72
CA SER A 103 8.58 0.60 11.06
C SER A 103 8.35 0.54 9.55
N LEU A 104 8.60 -0.61 8.92
CA LEU A 104 8.32 -0.79 7.50
C LEU A 104 6.82 -0.74 7.20
N SER A 105 5.98 -1.33 8.06
CA SER A 105 4.52 -1.22 7.98
C SER A 105 4.06 0.24 8.03
N GLU A 106 4.64 1.05 8.91
CA GLU A 106 4.35 2.49 9.01
C GLU A 106 4.79 3.26 7.76
N ALA A 107 5.95 2.94 7.18
CA ALA A 107 6.42 3.51 5.92
C ALA A 107 5.45 3.21 4.76
N HIS A 108 5.01 1.95 4.61
CA HIS A 108 3.97 1.61 3.62
C HIS A 108 2.63 2.31 3.93
N SER A 109 2.26 2.47 5.20
CA SER A 109 1.06 3.22 5.59
C SER A 109 1.11 4.67 5.14
N LEU A 110 2.25 5.34 5.36
CA LEU A 110 2.48 6.71 4.93
C LEU A 110 2.36 6.81 3.41
N MET A 111 3.05 5.94 2.67
CA MET A 111 2.99 5.95 1.20
C MET A 111 1.59 5.70 0.65
N SER A 112 0.84 4.75 1.21
CA SER A 112 -0.57 4.53 0.82
C SER A 112 -1.41 5.80 0.95
N ILE A 113 -1.20 6.58 2.02
CA ILE A 113 -1.89 7.87 2.21
C ILE A 113 -1.42 8.90 1.18
N GLN A 114 -0.12 8.98 0.91
CA GLN A 114 0.43 9.92 -0.07
C GLN A 114 -0.09 9.63 -1.48
N TYR A 115 -0.07 8.37 -1.94
CA TYR A 115 -0.67 7.96 -3.21
C TYR A 115 -2.18 8.23 -3.28
N ALA A 116 -2.90 8.06 -2.16
CA ALA A 116 -4.31 8.42 -2.08
C ALA A 116 -4.57 9.93 -2.19
N LYS A 117 -3.67 10.78 -1.68
CA LYS A 117 -3.74 12.23 -1.85
C LYS A 117 -3.46 12.62 -3.30
N TYR A 118 -2.43 12.04 -3.91
CA TYR A 118 -2.08 12.25 -5.31
C TYR A 118 -3.24 11.90 -6.25
N TYR A 119 -3.81 10.70 -6.10
CA TYR A 119 -4.97 10.26 -6.86
C TYR A 119 -6.14 11.24 -6.77
N ARG A 120 -6.50 11.66 -5.54
CA ARG A 120 -7.61 12.59 -5.31
C ARG A 120 -7.33 13.98 -5.85
N GLY A 121 -6.07 14.42 -5.85
CA GLY A 121 -5.68 15.70 -6.45
C GLY A 121 -5.94 15.71 -7.95
N ILE A 122 -5.58 14.63 -8.65
CA ILE A 122 -5.87 14.50 -10.09
C ILE A 122 -7.36 14.36 -10.35
N ASP A 123 -8.06 13.51 -9.58
CA ASP A 123 -9.49 13.29 -9.73
C ASP A 123 -10.29 14.59 -9.53
N MET A 124 -9.93 15.39 -8.52
CA MET A 124 -10.51 16.71 -8.28
C MET A 124 -10.29 17.65 -9.48
N GLU A 125 -9.06 17.78 -9.97
CA GLU A 125 -8.76 18.66 -11.10
C GLU A 125 -9.51 18.25 -12.38
N LEU A 126 -9.56 16.95 -12.66
CA LEU A 126 -10.28 16.41 -13.81
C LEU A 126 -11.80 16.56 -13.70
N SER A 127 -12.34 16.67 -12.49
CA SER A 127 -13.77 16.90 -12.25
C SER A 127 -14.23 18.33 -12.58
N LEU A 128 -13.31 19.30 -12.61
CA LEU A 128 -13.60 20.70 -12.96
C LEU A 128 -13.79 20.88 -14.47
N GLN A 129 -14.52 21.93 -14.87
CA GLN A 129 -14.59 22.33 -16.28
C GLN A 129 -13.23 22.87 -16.73
N ARG A 130 -12.84 22.60 -17.99
CA ARG A 130 -11.50 22.96 -18.52
C ARG A 130 -11.10 24.43 -18.30
N LYS A 131 -12.07 25.34 -18.32
CA LYS A 131 -11.89 26.79 -18.11
C LYS A 131 -11.53 27.16 -16.65
N ASP A 132 -11.93 26.34 -15.68
CA ASP A 132 -11.77 26.59 -14.24
C ASP A 132 -10.56 25.82 -13.68
N ARG A 133 -9.82 25.10 -14.54
CA ARG A 133 -8.64 24.30 -14.18
C ARG A 133 -7.38 25.15 -14.15
N VAL A 134 -6.41 24.67 -13.40
CA VAL A 134 -5.03 25.15 -13.42
C VAL A 134 -4.46 25.02 -14.84
N PRO A 135 -3.61 25.96 -15.30
CA PRO A 135 -2.93 25.85 -16.59
C PRO A 135 -2.26 24.49 -16.76
N VAL A 136 -2.47 23.86 -17.92
CA VAL A 136 -2.15 22.44 -18.10
C VAL A 136 -0.67 22.12 -17.88
N LEU A 137 0.24 22.98 -18.34
CA LEU A 137 1.68 22.79 -18.16
C LEU A 137 2.08 22.85 -16.69
N GLU A 138 1.49 23.76 -15.92
CA GLU A 138 1.74 23.90 -14.49
C GLU A 138 1.25 22.65 -13.75
N PHE A 139 0.02 22.21 -14.04
CA PHE A 139 -0.55 21.04 -13.39
C PHE A 139 0.19 19.74 -13.73
N VAL A 140 0.54 19.53 -15.00
CA VAL A 140 1.25 18.32 -15.43
C VAL A 140 2.67 18.28 -14.84
N ASN A 141 3.39 19.40 -14.82
CA ASN A 141 4.72 19.45 -14.20
C ASN A 141 4.63 19.15 -12.69
N LYS A 142 3.66 19.74 -11.99
CA LYS A 142 3.40 19.45 -10.57
C LYS A 142 3.08 17.97 -10.35
N CYS A 143 2.23 17.38 -11.20
CA CYS A 143 1.88 15.96 -11.10
C CYS A 143 3.07 15.04 -11.39
N ARG A 144 3.95 15.43 -12.31
CA ARG A 144 5.19 14.69 -12.61
C ARG A 144 6.14 14.72 -11.42
N GLU A 145 6.45 15.92 -10.93
CA GLU A 145 7.36 16.11 -9.79
C GLU A 145 6.89 15.36 -8.55
N GLU A 146 5.59 15.45 -8.24
CA GLU A 146 5.02 14.72 -7.11
C GLU A 146 5.05 13.20 -7.34
N TYR A 147 4.83 12.72 -8.56
CA TYR A 147 4.91 11.29 -8.87
C TYR A 147 6.33 10.74 -8.74
N ASP A 148 7.32 11.45 -9.27
CA ASP A 148 8.74 11.09 -9.15
C ASP A 148 9.20 11.12 -7.68
N ARG A 149 8.71 12.09 -6.90
CA ARG A 149 8.91 12.14 -5.44
C ARG A 149 8.33 10.90 -4.77
N LEU A 150 7.09 10.52 -5.08
CA LEU A 150 6.45 9.34 -4.48
C LEU A 150 7.15 8.04 -4.85
N LEU A 151 7.68 7.91 -6.06
CA LEU A 151 8.43 6.73 -6.49
C LEU A 151 9.81 6.66 -5.81
N SER A 152 10.46 7.78 -5.58
CA SER A 152 11.78 7.83 -4.92
C SER A 152 11.71 7.66 -3.40
N GLU A 153 10.65 8.13 -2.75
CA GLU A 153 10.42 7.94 -1.31
C GLU A 153 9.80 6.56 -0.96
N ALA A 154 9.24 5.84 -1.95
CA ALA A 154 8.54 4.60 -1.70
C ALA A 154 9.48 3.48 -1.21
N PRO A 155 9.14 2.77 -0.10
CA PRO A 155 9.83 1.55 0.27
C PRO A 155 9.50 0.42 -0.70
N ASP A 156 10.41 -0.54 -0.79
CA ASP A 156 10.28 -1.71 -1.67
C ASP A 156 8.99 -2.48 -1.40
N ILE A 157 8.28 -2.82 -2.48
CA ILE A 157 7.04 -3.59 -2.38
C ILE A 157 7.36 -5.09 -2.25
N PRO A 158 6.81 -5.79 -1.25
CA PRO A 158 6.98 -7.24 -1.13
C PRO A 158 6.42 -7.99 -2.36
N GLU A 159 7.18 -8.97 -2.86
CA GLU A 159 6.81 -9.76 -4.05
C GLU A 159 5.42 -10.42 -3.93
N GLU A 160 5.07 -10.90 -2.74
CA GLU A 160 3.75 -11.48 -2.49
C GLU A 160 2.61 -10.48 -2.72
N SER A 161 2.80 -9.19 -2.40
CA SER A 161 1.80 -8.15 -2.71
C SER A 161 1.65 -7.94 -4.21
N ILE A 162 2.75 -8.05 -4.97
CA ILE A 162 2.73 -7.92 -6.44
C ILE A 162 1.97 -9.11 -7.06
N LYS A 163 2.23 -10.32 -6.58
CA LYS A 163 1.53 -11.54 -7.01
C LYS A 163 0.03 -11.43 -6.73
N GLU A 164 -0.34 -11.03 -5.51
CA GLU A 164 -1.74 -10.88 -5.12
C GLU A 164 -2.45 -9.80 -5.95
N PHE A 165 -1.78 -8.66 -6.21
CA PHE A 165 -2.32 -7.62 -7.09
C PHE A 165 -2.60 -8.16 -8.49
N ASN A 166 -1.67 -8.92 -9.07
CA ASN A 166 -1.82 -9.47 -10.41
C ASN A 166 -2.92 -10.54 -10.50
N ILE A 167 -3.19 -11.26 -9.40
CA ILE A 167 -4.30 -12.22 -9.30
C ILE A 167 -5.64 -11.51 -9.20
N ILE A 168 -5.73 -10.45 -8.38
CA ILE A 168 -6.98 -9.72 -8.15
C ILE A 168 -7.33 -8.80 -9.33
N PHE A 169 -6.32 -8.26 -10.01
CA PHE A 169 -6.46 -7.28 -11.08
C PHE A 169 -5.77 -7.72 -12.38
N PRO A 170 -6.15 -8.87 -12.98
CA PRO A 170 -5.51 -9.37 -14.19
C PRO A 170 -5.72 -8.42 -15.38
N ASP A 171 -6.93 -7.87 -15.55
CA ASP A 171 -7.35 -7.12 -16.75
C ASP A 171 -7.15 -5.60 -16.66
N ARG A 172 -6.41 -5.10 -15.67
CA ARG A 172 -6.15 -3.65 -15.55
C ARG A 172 -5.12 -3.21 -16.58
N VAL A 173 -5.45 -2.14 -17.32
CA VAL A 173 -4.61 -1.58 -18.39
C VAL A 173 -3.44 -0.78 -17.82
N ASN A 174 -3.70 0.10 -16.86
CA ASN A 174 -2.69 0.98 -16.26
C ASN A 174 -2.20 0.42 -14.91
N LYS A 175 -1.49 -0.70 -14.96
CA LYS A 175 -0.86 -1.29 -13.76
C LYS A 175 0.35 -0.46 -13.32
N PRO A 176 0.68 -0.46 -12.01
CA PRO A 176 1.96 0.03 -11.52
C PRO A 176 3.12 -0.64 -12.28
N ASP A 177 4.19 0.10 -12.54
CA ASP A 177 5.31 -0.40 -13.34
C ASP A 177 5.96 -1.63 -12.70
N VAL A 178 6.01 -1.70 -11.36
CA VAL A 178 6.47 -2.87 -10.59
C VAL A 178 5.68 -4.16 -10.85
N CYS A 179 4.42 -4.04 -11.28
CA CYS A 179 3.57 -5.19 -11.59
C CYS A 179 3.68 -5.65 -13.04
N ASN A 180 4.25 -4.83 -13.93
CA ASN A 180 4.13 -5.00 -15.37
C ASN A 180 5.32 -5.71 -16.03
N GLY A 181 6.39 -6.00 -15.28
CA GLY A 181 7.57 -6.76 -15.73
C GLY A 181 8.46 -6.04 -16.76
N LEU A 182 7.87 -5.58 -17.87
CA LEU A 182 8.49 -4.79 -18.93
C LEU A 182 7.51 -3.72 -19.44
N SER A 183 7.85 -2.43 -19.29
CA SER A 183 7.04 -1.33 -19.83
C SER A 183 7.36 -1.14 -21.32
N ILE A 184 6.52 -1.69 -22.19
CA ILE A 184 6.60 -1.39 -23.63
C ILE A 184 5.94 -0.03 -23.82
N MET A 185 6.70 0.95 -24.32
CA MET A 185 6.15 2.25 -24.68
C MET A 185 5.21 2.07 -25.89
N ASP A 186 3.93 1.90 -25.62
CA ASP A 186 2.91 1.91 -26.67
C ASP A 186 2.78 3.35 -27.15
N THR A 187 3.36 3.66 -28.32
CA THR A 187 3.20 4.95 -29.03
C THR A 187 1.77 5.17 -29.54
N GLN A 188 0.86 4.25 -29.24
CA GLN A 188 -0.53 4.27 -29.67
C GLN A 188 -1.34 5.37 -28.96
N GLU A 189 -2.17 6.05 -29.76
CA GLU A 189 -3.22 6.98 -29.32
C GLU A 189 -3.91 6.50 -28.03
N PRO A 190 -4.20 7.41 -27.08
CA PRO A 190 -4.82 7.04 -25.83
C PRO A 190 -6.12 6.25 -26.09
N ARG A 191 -6.18 4.98 -25.64
CA ARG A 191 -7.37 4.10 -25.78
C ARG A 191 -8.63 4.71 -25.15
N VAL A 192 -8.47 5.66 -24.24
CA VAL A 192 -9.55 6.49 -23.68
C VAL A 192 -10.22 7.33 -24.76
N LEU A 193 -9.45 7.91 -25.70
CA LEU A 193 -10.00 8.61 -26.86
C LEU A 193 -10.79 7.66 -27.75
N LYS A 194 -10.31 6.44 -27.99
CA LYS A 194 -11.07 5.42 -28.75
C LYS A 194 -12.41 5.09 -28.10
N LYS A 195 -12.46 4.89 -26.77
CA LYS A 195 -13.73 4.63 -26.05
C LYS A 195 -14.67 5.85 -26.01
N ILE A 196 -14.12 7.06 -25.92
CA ILE A 196 -14.91 8.30 -25.94
C ILE A 196 -15.47 8.53 -27.35
N ASP A 197 -14.68 8.32 -28.40
CA ASP A 197 -15.12 8.43 -29.80
C ASP A 197 -16.12 7.33 -30.19
N GLU A 198 -15.94 6.10 -29.71
CA GLU A 198 -16.94 5.04 -29.87
C GLU A 198 -18.27 5.44 -29.21
N LYS A 199 -18.24 5.96 -27.98
CA LYS A 199 -19.47 6.48 -27.34
C LYS A 199 -20.07 7.66 -28.10
N ARG A 200 -19.24 8.60 -28.59
CA ARG A 200 -19.71 9.79 -29.33
C ARG A 200 -20.34 9.41 -30.67
N SER A 201 -19.74 8.47 -31.39
CA SER A 201 -20.23 7.97 -32.67
C SER A 201 -21.50 7.12 -32.54
N LEU A 202 -21.67 6.39 -31.43
CA LEU A 202 -22.92 5.72 -31.08
C LEU A 202 -24.05 6.72 -30.80
N THR A 203 -23.78 7.76 -30.02
CA THR A 203 -24.76 8.81 -29.74
C THR A 203 -25.17 9.57 -30.99
N HIS A 204 -24.23 9.90 -31.90
CA HIS A 204 -24.55 10.55 -33.16
C HIS A 204 -25.41 9.67 -34.09
N ARG A 205 -25.13 8.37 -34.16
CA ARG A 205 -25.95 7.43 -34.94
C ARG A 205 -27.39 7.36 -34.40
N ASN A 206 -27.53 7.20 -33.09
CA ASN A 206 -28.84 7.13 -32.46
C ASN A 206 -29.68 8.42 -32.64
N LEU A 207 -29.04 9.58 -32.76
CA LEU A 207 -29.74 10.85 -33.02
C LEU A 207 -30.23 10.95 -34.47
N GLN A 208 -29.42 10.51 -35.44
CA GLN A 208 -29.83 10.45 -36.86
C GLN A 208 -30.98 9.46 -37.06
N ASP A 209 -30.92 8.30 -36.40
CA ASP A 209 -32.00 7.29 -36.48
C ASP A 209 -33.35 7.80 -35.91
N ILE A 210 -33.31 8.80 -35.01
CA ILE A 210 -34.52 9.44 -34.45
C ILE A 210 -35.05 10.54 -35.38
N GLU A 211 -34.18 11.31 -36.02
CA GLU A 211 -34.57 12.35 -36.99
C GLU A 211 -35.17 11.73 -38.26
N ASP A 212 -34.71 10.56 -38.69
CA ASP A 212 -35.24 9.85 -39.87
C ASP A 212 -36.61 9.16 -39.61
N GLN A 213 -37.08 9.11 -38.35
CA GLN A 213 -38.36 8.51 -37.95
C GLN A 213 -39.49 9.53 -37.70
N LEU A 214 -39.21 10.83 -37.82
CA LEU A 214 -40.16 11.95 -37.67
C LEU A 214 -40.53 12.57 -39.01
#